data_AF-G0U4K0-F1
#
_entry.id   AF-G0U4K0-F1
#
_cell.length_a   1.000
_cell.length_b   1.000
_cell.length_c   1.000
_cell.angle_alpha   90.00
_cell.angle_beta   90.00
_cell.angle_gamma   90.00
#
_symmetry.space_group_name_H-M   'P 1'
#
loop_
_entity.id
_entity.type
_entity.pdbx_description
1 polymer ?
#
loop_
_entity_poly.entity_id
_entity_poly.type
_entity_poly.pdbx_seq_one_letter_code
_entity_poly.pdbx_strand_id
1 'polypeptide(L)'
;MTLEPLEVPIVFDLRGRLYSKSAVVEELVSRRRSGAHPSQSRRDFDTTVTRLTDVCEVSNAEESTEGKVVIRCPLTSFDTCYGLHRFVGFWTCGHVVCVSACNRMLEQRPQAINSSSEDDVTFSICPYCGESSFSVSLILGCEEDEVSQLKRLRPLQRESRKRKRTESLAKA
;
A
#
# COMPACT_ATOMS: atom_id res chain seq x y z
N MET A 1 2.93 -22.73 10.71
CA MET A 1 2.16 -21.72 9.98
C MET A 1 2.14 -22.13 8.53
N THR A 2 0.97 -22.41 7.97
CA THR A 2 0.80 -22.55 6.53
C THR A 2 0.79 -21.14 5.95
N LEU A 3 1.72 -20.83 5.05
CA LEU A 3 1.67 -19.61 4.25
C LEU A 3 0.53 -19.81 3.26
N GLU A 4 -0.66 -19.32 3.61
CA GLU A 4 -1.79 -19.35 2.69
C GLU A 4 -1.48 -18.44 1.50
N PRO A 5 -1.71 -18.91 0.26
CA PRO A 5 -1.57 -18.07 -0.92
C PRO A 5 -2.43 -16.81 -0.81
N LEU A 6 -1.93 -15.71 -1.39
CA LEU A 6 -2.73 -14.51 -1.55
C LEU A 6 -3.92 -14.77 -2.47
N GLU A 7 -5.06 -14.14 -2.18
CA GLU A 7 -6.31 -14.23 -2.95
C GLU A 7 -6.86 -12.83 -3.25
N VAL A 8 -7.34 -12.61 -4.49
CA VAL A 8 -7.98 -11.34 -4.85
C VAL A 8 -9.33 -11.16 -4.13
N PRO A 9 -9.70 -9.93 -3.74
CA PRO A 9 -8.94 -8.70 -3.87
C PRO A 9 -7.79 -8.59 -2.85
N ILE A 10 -6.67 -8.03 -3.30
CA ILE A 10 -5.46 -7.83 -2.50
C ILE A 10 -5.45 -6.43 -1.90
N VAL A 11 -4.96 -6.32 -0.67
CA VAL A 11 -4.74 -5.04 -0.01
C VAL A 11 -3.31 -4.91 0.52
N PHE A 12 -2.81 -3.68 0.63
CA PHE A 12 -1.56 -3.35 1.31
C PHE A 12 -1.76 -2.36 2.45
N ASP A 13 -0.93 -2.46 3.49
CA ASP A 13 -0.90 -1.49 4.60
C ASP A 13 0.22 -0.45 4.44
N LEU A 14 0.38 0.44 5.42
CA LEU A 14 1.46 1.44 5.40
C LEU A 14 2.87 0.87 5.64
N ARG A 15 2.97 -0.39 6.09
CA ARG A 15 4.25 -1.09 6.21
C ARG A 15 4.66 -1.74 4.90
N GLY A 16 3.78 -1.74 3.89
CA GLY A 16 4.04 -2.40 2.62
C GLY A 16 3.79 -3.90 2.64
N ARG A 17 3.09 -4.41 3.65
CA ARG A 17 2.68 -5.82 3.73
C ARG A 17 1.43 -6.02 2.89
N LEU A 18 1.35 -7.16 2.21
CA LEU A 18 0.22 -7.55 1.36
C LEU A 18 -0.64 -8.60 2.07
N TYR A 19 -1.95 -8.50 1.86
CA TYR A 19 -2.93 -9.39 2.46
C TYR A 19 -4.06 -9.68 1.49
N SER A 20 -4.64 -10.88 1.56
CA SER A 20 -5.98 -11.14 1.04
C SER A 20 -6.98 -10.29 1.84
N LYS A 21 -7.88 -9.57 1.16
CA LYS A 21 -8.87 -8.73 1.85
C LYS A 21 -9.80 -9.54 2.75
N SER A 22 -10.11 -10.78 2.35
CA SER A 22 -10.88 -11.76 3.13
C SER A 22 -10.24 -11.99 4.51
N ALA A 23 -8.95 -12.31 4.55
CA ALA A 23 -8.19 -12.52 5.78
C ALA A 23 -8.20 -11.29 6.70
N VAL A 24 -8.08 -10.07 6.14
CA VAL A 24 -8.19 -8.84 6.92
C VAL A 24 -9.59 -8.68 7.53
N VAL A 25 -10.65 -8.93 6.75
CA VAL A 25 -12.03 -8.83 7.23
C VAL A 25 -12.31 -9.85 8.33
N GLU A 26 -11.92 -11.10 8.12
CA GLU A 26 -12.12 -12.19 9.08
C GLU A 26 -11.41 -11.91 10.41
N GLU A 27 -10.19 -11.40 10.35
CA GLU A 27 -9.43 -11.02 11.54
C GLU A 27 -10.09 -9.85 12.29
N LEU A 28 -10.55 -8.83 11.57
CA LEU A 28 -11.28 -7.70 12.19
C LEU A 28 -12.60 -8.13 12.83
N VAL A 29 -13.34 -9.05 12.19
CA VAL A 29 -14.59 -9.62 12.74
C VAL A 29 -14.29 -10.49 13.96
N SER A 30 -13.27 -11.33 13.88
CA SER A 30 -12.86 -12.22 14.98
C SER A 30 -12.48 -11.42 16.22
N ARG A 31 -11.68 -10.35 16.07
CA ARG A 31 -11.35 -9.46 17.19
C ARG A 31 -12.56 -8.80 17.82
N ARG A 32 -13.50 -8.33 17.00
CA ARG A 32 -14.75 -7.73 17.50
C ARG A 32 -15.57 -8.73 18.32
N ARG A 33 -15.62 -10.00 17.88
CA ARG A 33 -16.36 -11.07 18.58
C ARG A 33 -15.68 -11.49 19.88
N SER A 34 -14.35 -11.56 19.90
CA SER A 34 -13.59 -11.98 21.08
C SER A 34 -13.53 -10.92 22.18
N GLY A 35 -13.99 -9.69 21.93
CA GLY A 35 -13.82 -8.57 22.87
C GLY A 35 -12.36 -8.25 23.19
N ALA A 36 -11.43 -8.83 22.42
CA ALA A 36 -10.00 -8.72 22.66
C ALA A 36 -9.58 -7.27 22.39
N HIS A 37 -9.12 -6.60 23.44
CA HIS A 37 -8.45 -5.32 23.28
C HIS A 37 -7.20 -5.53 22.40
N PRO A 38 -6.81 -4.58 21.53
CA PRO A 38 -5.64 -4.72 20.65
C PRO A 38 -4.33 -5.09 21.35
N SER A 39 -4.25 -4.93 22.67
CA SER A 39 -3.12 -5.28 23.51
C SER A 39 -3.08 -6.74 24.00
N GLN A 40 -4.11 -7.55 23.75
CA GLN A 40 -4.24 -8.91 24.30
C GLN A 40 -4.22 -10.06 23.28
N SER A 41 -4.26 -9.78 21.96
CA SER A 41 -4.13 -10.85 20.97
C SER A 41 -2.67 -11.27 20.81
N ARG A 42 -2.23 -12.19 21.67
CA ARG A 42 -1.02 -13.00 21.49
C ARG A 42 -1.20 -13.88 20.25
N ARG A 43 -0.70 -13.43 19.10
CA ARG A 43 -0.29 -14.19 17.90
C ARG A 43 0.17 -13.18 16.85
N ASP A 44 1.48 -13.13 16.56
CA ASP A 44 2.28 -12.67 15.39
C ASP A 44 1.78 -11.68 14.32
N PHE A 45 0.51 -11.27 14.35
CA PHE A 45 0.00 -10.13 13.63
C PHE A 45 0.42 -8.91 14.45
N ASP A 46 1.58 -8.35 14.13
CA ASP A 46 1.98 -7.03 14.65
C ASP A 46 1.01 -5.99 14.10
N THR A 47 0.03 -5.63 14.94
CA THR A 47 -1.35 -5.37 14.53
C THR A 47 -1.67 -3.93 14.27
N THR A 48 -0.99 -3.39 13.26
CA THR A 48 -1.24 -2.00 12.83
C THR A 48 -2.55 -1.85 12.03
N VAL A 49 -3.11 -2.94 11.52
CA VAL A 49 -4.42 -2.96 10.84
C VAL A 49 -5.51 -3.20 11.88
N THR A 50 -6.23 -2.13 12.19
CA THR A 50 -7.34 -2.14 13.17
C THR A 50 -8.69 -1.86 12.53
N ARG A 51 -8.68 -1.35 11.30
CA ARG A 51 -9.85 -0.97 10.51
C ARG A 51 -9.56 -1.23 9.04
N LEU A 52 -10.61 -1.41 8.23
CA LEU A 52 -10.46 -1.52 6.77
C LEU A 52 -9.86 -0.27 6.13
N THR A 53 -9.98 0.90 6.76
CA THR A 53 -9.33 2.13 6.29
C THR A 53 -7.81 2.10 6.44
N ASP A 54 -7.26 1.18 7.23
CA ASP A 54 -5.83 1.07 7.49
C ASP A 54 -5.08 0.30 6.40
N VAL A 55 -5.81 -0.19 5.40
CA VAL A 55 -5.28 -0.85 4.19
C VAL A 55 -5.81 -0.15 2.93
N CYS A 56 -5.12 -0.36 1.82
CA CYS A 56 -5.49 0.11 0.49
C CYS A 56 -5.59 -1.08 -0.46
N GLU A 57 -6.65 -1.15 -1.27
CA GLU A 57 -6.84 -2.21 -2.26
C GLU A 57 -5.92 -2.00 -3.46
N VAL A 58 -5.28 -3.08 -3.92
CA VAL A 58 -4.43 -3.07 -5.11
C VAL A 58 -5.33 -3.07 -6.34
N SER A 59 -5.25 -2.01 -7.15
CA SER A 59 -6.15 -1.82 -8.29
C SER A 59 -5.78 -2.67 -9.52
N ASN A 60 -4.52 -3.08 -9.63
CA ASN A 60 -3.96 -3.85 -10.73
C ASN A 60 -3.53 -5.26 -10.27
N ALA A 61 -4.27 -5.84 -9.34
CA ALA A 61 -4.17 -7.24 -8.96
C ALA A 61 -5.20 -8.05 -9.75
N GLU A 62 -4.75 -9.13 -10.38
CA GLU A 62 -5.58 -10.01 -11.19
C GLU A 62 -5.36 -11.46 -10.76
N GLU A 63 -6.37 -12.30 -10.96
CA GLU A 63 -6.22 -13.74 -10.88
C GLU A 63 -5.79 -14.27 -12.25
N SER A 64 -4.66 -14.96 -12.29
CA SER A 64 -4.20 -15.67 -13.50
C SER A 64 -5.06 -16.89 -13.80
N THR A 65 -4.94 -17.42 -15.02
CA THR A 65 -5.60 -18.66 -15.44
C THR A 65 -5.22 -19.88 -14.61
N GLU A 66 -4.13 -19.83 -13.85
CA GLU A 66 -3.67 -20.89 -12.95
C GLU A 66 -4.17 -20.70 -11.50
N GLY A 67 -5.08 -19.75 -11.25
CA GLY A 67 -5.56 -19.42 -9.91
C GLY A 67 -4.52 -18.71 -9.02
N LYS A 68 -3.42 -18.24 -9.61
CA LYS A 68 -2.39 -17.46 -8.89
C LYS A 68 -2.69 -15.98 -9.01
N VAL A 69 -2.58 -15.27 -7.90
CA VAL A 69 -2.63 -13.80 -7.88
C VAL A 69 -1.40 -13.24 -8.57
N VAL A 70 -1.64 -12.29 -9.47
CA VAL A 70 -0.60 -11.58 -10.21
C VAL A 70 -0.82 -10.08 -10.08
N ILE A 71 0.25 -9.35 -9.73
CA ILE A 71 0.25 -7.89 -9.74
C ILE A 71 1.26 -7.45 -10.81
N ARG A 72 0.77 -6.78 -11.85
CA ARG A 72 1.62 -6.30 -12.95
C ARG A 72 1.72 -4.80 -12.96
N CYS A 73 2.94 -4.28 -12.99
CA CYS A 73 3.17 -2.85 -13.18
C CYS A 73 2.58 -2.40 -14.53
N PRO A 74 1.63 -1.45 -14.57
CA PRO A 74 0.99 -1.05 -15.82
C PRO A 74 1.91 -0.26 -16.76
N LEU A 75 3.07 0.20 -16.28
CA LEU A 75 4.02 0.99 -17.08
C LEU A 75 5.11 0.13 -17.74
N THR A 76 5.45 -1.01 -17.13
CA THR A 76 6.56 -1.86 -17.59
C THR A 76 6.14 -3.29 -17.87
N SER A 77 4.90 -3.65 -17.53
CA SER A 77 4.37 -5.01 -17.55
C SER A 77 5.15 -6.00 -16.66
N PHE A 78 6.03 -5.50 -15.78
CA PHE A 78 6.77 -6.33 -14.85
C PHE A 78 5.84 -6.93 -13.79
N ASP A 79 6.03 -8.22 -13.57
CA ASP A 79 5.25 -9.02 -12.64
C ASP A 79 5.96 -9.09 -11.28
N THR A 80 5.20 -8.87 -10.20
CA THR A 80 5.72 -8.98 -8.83
C THR A 80 6.21 -10.38 -8.48
N CYS A 81 5.72 -11.43 -9.16
CA CYS A 81 6.06 -12.82 -8.86
C CYS A 81 7.50 -13.21 -9.20
N TYR A 82 8.19 -12.46 -10.08
CA TYR A 82 9.56 -12.81 -10.49
C TYR A 82 10.62 -12.37 -9.47
N GLY A 83 10.30 -11.48 -8.52
CA GLY A 83 11.24 -11.03 -7.48
C GLY A 83 12.44 -10.21 -7.99
N LEU A 84 12.47 -9.86 -9.27
CA LEU A 84 13.58 -9.11 -9.89
C LEU A 84 13.48 -7.60 -9.69
N HIS A 85 12.28 -7.10 -9.37
CA HIS A 85 11.98 -5.69 -9.33
C HIS A 85 11.35 -5.30 -8.01
N ARG A 86 11.61 -4.06 -7.58
CA ARG A 86 10.93 -3.45 -6.43
C ARG A 86 9.70 -2.70 -6.90
N PHE A 87 8.65 -2.75 -6.08
CA PHE A 87 7.37 -2.15 -6.39
C PHE A 87 6.92 -1.21 -5.28
N VAL A 88 6.17 -0.19 -5.67
CA VAL A 88 5.52 0.77 -4.77
C VAL A 88 4.02 0.78 -5.05
N GLY A 89 3.21 0.81 -3.99
CA GLY A 89 1.77 1.02 -4.06
C GLY A 89 1.41 2.49 -3.85
N PHE A 90 0.51 3.04 -4.65
CA PHE A 90 0.01 4.41 -4.49
C PHE A 90 -1.26 4.40 -3.64
N TRP A 91 -1.18 4.97 -2.43
CA TRP A 91 -2.20 4.84 -1.39
C TRP A 91 -3.61 5.32 -1.78
N THR A 92 -3.76 6.35 -2.61
CA THR A 92 -5.10 6.89 -2.88
C THR A 92 -5.84 6.15 -3.98
N CYS A 93 -5.11 5.62 -4.96
CA CYS A 93 -5.63 4.99 -6.18
C CYS A 93 -5.42 3.47 -6.26
N GLY A 94 -4.56 2.90 -5.41
CA GLY A 94 -4.30 1.46 -5.36
C GLY A 94 -3.31 0.91 -6.39
N HIS A 95 -2.82 1.73 -7.32
CA HIS A 95 -1.89 1.24 -8.35
C HIS A 95 -0.55 0.82 -7.77
N VAL A 96 -0.09 -0.36 -8.16
CA VAL A 96 1.24 -0.87 -7.86
C VAL A 96 2.13 -0.72 -9.10
N VAL A 97 3.25 -0.04 -8.94
CA VAL A 97 4.16 0.35 -10.03
C VAL A 97 5.58 -0.05 -9.69
N CYS A 98 6.34 -0.46 -10.70
CA CYS A 98 7.76 -0.76 -10.58
C CYS A 98 8.58 0.51 -10.32
N VAL A 99 9.49 0.49 -9.34
CA VAL A 99 10.33 1.63 -8.96
C VAL A 99 11.15 2.16 -10.13
N SER A 100 11.67 1.28 -10.99
CA SER A 100 12.45 1.70 -12.17
C SER A 100 11.62 2.52 -13.17
N ALA A 101 10.31 2.31 -13.22
CA ALA A 101 9.40 3.11 -14.05
C ALA A 101 9.24 4.53 -13.49
N CYS A 102 9.13 4.65 -12.15
CA CYS A 102 9.01 5.94 -11.47
C CYS A 102 10.24 6.82 -11.70
N ASN A 103 11.45 6.26 -11.60
CA ASN A 103 12.70 7.00 -11.78
C ASN A 103 12.85 7.54 -13.20
N ARG A 104 12.52 6.74 -14.22
CA ARG A 104 12.56 7.16 -15.63
C ARG A 104 11.63 8.34 -15.93
N MET A 105 10.50 8.44 -15.23
CA MET A 105 9.57 9.56 -15.40
C MET A 105 10.03 10.83 -14.68
N LEU A 106 10.79 10.70 -13.58
CA LEU A 106 11.41 11.83 -12.89
C LEU A 106 12.57 12.43 -13.71
N GLU A 107 13.33 11.60 -14.42
CA GLU A 107 14.42 12.04 -15.31
C GLU A 107 13.92 12.82 -16.54
N GLN A 108 12.68 12.59 -16.98
CA GLN A 108 12.07 13.28 -18.13
C GLN A 108 11.35 14.58 -17.76
N ARG A 109 11.23 14.90 -16.47
CA ARG A 109 10.64 16.17 -16.03
C ARG A 109 11.77 17.22 -15.93
N PRO A 110 11.65 18.40 -16.56
CA PRO A 110 12.66 19.44 -16.42
C PRO A 110 12.82 19.78 -14.94
N GLN A 111 14.03 19.60 -14.42
CA GLN A 111 14.35 19.85 -13.03
C GLN A 111 14.11 21.33 -12.68
N ALA A 112 13.07 21.59 -11.89
CA ALA A 112 13.00 22.76 -11.05
C ALA A 112 13.52 22.36 -9.65
N ILE A 113 14.84 22.47 -9.51
CA ILE A 113 15.59 22.99 -8.35
C ILE A 113 15.15 22.54 -6.94
N ASN A 114 16.07 21.79 -6.30
CA ASN A 114 16.40 21.70 -4.87
C ASN A 114 15.26 21.29 -3.91
N SER A 115 15.35 20.16 -3.21
CA SER A 115 16.29 20.03 -2.09
C SER A 115 16.50 18.58 -1.69
N SER A 116 17.77 18.25 -1.47
CA SER A 116 18.25 17.13 -0.67
C SER A 116 17.67 17.18 0.75
N SER A 117 16.68 16.33 1.02
CA SER A 117 16.38 15.83 2.36
C SER A 117 15.60 14.55 2.19
N GLU A 118 16.10 13.45 2.75
CA GLU A 118 15.41 12.15 2.80
C GLU A 118 14.14 12.17 3.67
N ASP A 119 13.67 13.36 4.09
CA ASP A 119 12.69 13.56 5.16
C ASP A 119 11.39 14.30 4.78
N ASP A 120 11.25 14.88 3.58
CA ASP A 120 9.99 15.55 3.21
C ASP A 120 9.12 14.67 2.31
N VAL A 121 8.34 13.78 2.94
CA VAL A 121 7.39 12.94 2.22
C VAL A 121 6.14 13.73 1.93
N THR A 122 6.10 14.29 0.74
CA THR A 122 4.95 15.00 0.21
C THR A 122 4.05 14.06 -0.61
N PHE A 123 2.83 14.51 -0.89
CA PHE A 123 2.00 13.84 -1.89
C PHE A 123 2.67 13.96 -3.26
N SER A 124 2.85 12.82 -3.92
CA SER A 124 3.29 12.69 -5.30
C SER A 124 2.10 12.39 -6.23
N ILE A 125 2.34 12.38 -7.53
CA ILE A 125 1.33 12.01 -8.52
C ILE A 125 1.53 10.55 -8.91
N CYS A 126 0.47 9.74 -8.94
CA CYS A 126 0.52 8.39 -9.47
C CYS A 126 0.92 8.45 -10.95
N PRO A 127 2.04 7.82 -11.37
CA PRO A 127 2.53 7.92 -12.74
C PRO A 127 1.64 7.22 -13.77
N TYR A 128 0.72 6.36 -13.32
CA TYR A 128 -0.22 5.67 -14.20
C TYR A 128 -1.52 6.46 -14.41
N CYS A 129 -2.20 6.88 -13.34
CA CYS A 129 -3.52 7.52 -13.45
C CYS A 129 -3.52 9.04 -13.21
N GLY A 130 -2.41 9.64 -12.80
CA GLY A 130 -2.32 11.08 -12.51
C GLY A 130 -2.94 11.51 -11.17
N GLU A 131 -3.43 10.58 -10.35
CA GLU A 131 -4.05 10.92 -9.06
C GLU A 131 -2.99 11.35 -8.01
N SER A 132 -3.29 12.42 -7.26
CA SER A 132 -2.46 12.85 -6.13
C SER A 132 -2.50 11.83 -5.00
N SER A 133 -1.38 11.17 -4.75
CA SER A 133 -1.23 10.08 -3.80
C SER A 133 0.09 10.19 -3.03
N PHE A 134 0.40 9.25 -2.15
CA PHE A 134 1.77 9.00 -1.69
C PHE A 134 2.11 7.54 -1.96
N SER A 135 3.41 7.26 -2.11
CA SER A 135 3.92 5.93 -2.41
C SER A 135 4.27 5.17 -1.14
N VAL A 136 3.91 3.89 -1.10
CA VAL A 136 4.27 2.92 -0.08
C VAL A 136 5.19 1.88 -0.72
N SER A 137 6.42 1.71 -0.22
CA SER A 137 7.28 0.61 -0.67
C SER A 137 6.69 -0.71 -0.19
N LEU A 138 6.54 -1.67 -1.09
CA LEU A 138 5.99 -2.99 -0.80
C LEU A 138 7.11 -3.98 -0.48
N ILE A 139 6.85 -4.89 0.45
CA ILE A 139 7.74 -6.01 0.83
C ILE A 139 9.14 -5.51 1.22
N LEU A 140 9.22 -4.89 2.40
CA LEU A 140 10.48 -4.45 2.99
C LEU A 140 11.26 -5.63 3.57
N GLY A 141 12.59 -5.50 3.59
CA GLY A 141 13.49 -6.60 3.95
C GLY A 141 13.64 -6.83 5.45
N CYS A 142 13.27 -5.86 6.28
CA CYS A 142 13.34 -5.96 7.74
C CYS A 142 12.22 -5.16 8.41
N GLU A 143 11.94 -5.50 9.67
CA GLU A 143 10.91 -4.87 10.47
C GLU A 143 11.20 -3.39 10.79
N GLU A 144 12.48 -3.03 10.94
CA GLU A 144 12.89 -1.66 11.22
C GLU A 144 12.49 -0.70 10.09
N ASP A 145 12.66 -1.12 8.83
CA ASP A 145 12.26 -0.36 7.66
C ASP A 145 10.73 -0.20 7.61
N GLU A 146 9.99 -1.25 7.96
CA GLU A 146 8.52 -1.20 8.00
C GLU A 146 8.02 -0.20 9.06
N VAL A 147 8.64 -0.20 10.24
CA VAL A 147 8.30 0.73 11.33
C VAL A 147 8.65 2.17 10.93
N SER A 148 9.80 2.37 10.30
CA SER A 148 10.25 3.67 9.80
C SER A 148 9.30 4.20 8.72
N GLN A 149 8.91 3.36 7.76
CA GLN A 149 7.92 3.70 6.73
C GLN A 149 6.56 4.03 7.36
N LEU A 150 6.08 3.23 8.32
CA LEU A 150 4.81 3.47 8.99
C LEU A 150 4.78 4.84 9.68
N LYS A 151 5.84 5.17 10.43
CA LYS A 151 5.98 6.46 11.13
C LYS A 151 5.90 7.63 10.14
N ARG A 152 6.61 7.49 9.02
CA ARG A 152 6.70 8.47 7.94
C ARG A 152 5.38 8.67 7.19
N LEU A 153 4.63 7.60 6.92
CA LEU A 153 3.42 7.67 6.09
C LEU A 153 2.11 7.89 6.85
N ARG A 154 2.08 7.65 8.17
CA ARG A 154 0.85 7.84 8.98
C ARG A 154 0.29 9.28 8.94
N PRO A 155 1.11 10.35 8.99
CA PRO A 155 0.60 11.71 8.83
C PRO A 155 -0.13 11.92 7.50
N LEU A 156 0.43 11.42 6.40
CA LEU A 156 -0.13 11.55 5.04
C LEU A 156 -1.43 10.78 4.88
N GLN A 157 -1.53 9.59 5.47
CA GLN A 157 -2.77 8.84 5.48
C GLN A 157 -3.89 9.61 6.20
N ARG A 158 -3.58 10.24 7.35
CA ARG A 158 -4.55 11.07 8.08
C ARG A 158 -4.99 12.26 7.23
N GLU A 159 -4.07 12.89 6.53
CA GLU A 159 -4.37 14.02 5.65
C GLU A 159 -5.22 13.61 4.43
N SER A 160 -4.86 12.51 3.77
CA SER A 160 -5.63 11.95 2.64
C SER A 160 -7.07 11.65 3.03
N ARG A 161 -7.30 11.08 4.23
CA ARG A 161 -8.65 10.86 4.76
C ARG A 161 -9.42 12.16 4.99
N LYS A 162 -8.76 13.23 5.46
CA LYS A 162 -9.38 14.56 5.61
C LYS A 162 -9.83 15.10 4.26
N ARG A 163 -8.97 15.04 3.23
CA ARG A 163 -9.27 15.49 1.86
C ARG A 163 -10.46 14.74 1.25
N LYS A 164 -10.47 13.41 1.35
CA LYS A 164 -11.60 12.58 0.87
C LYS A 164 -12.92 12.94 1.56
N ARG A 165 -12.89 13.23 2.88
CA ARG A 165 -14.09 13.65 3.63
C ARG A 165 -14.62 15.01 3.18
N THR A 166 -13.75 15.98 2.94
CA THR A 166 -14.15 17.31 2.45
C THR A 166 -14.72 17.24 1.03
N GLU A 167 -14.14 16.42 0.17
CA GLU A 167 -14.65 16.19 -1.20
C GLU A 167 -16.01 15.49 -1.20
N SER A 168 -16.23 14.49 -0.33
CA SER A 168 -17.52 13.82 -0.22
C SER A 168 -18.63 14.75 0.29
N LEU A 169 -18.30 15.71 1.15
CA LEU A 169 -19.24 16.71 1.65
C LEU A 169 -19.56 17.80 0.62
N ALA A 170 -18.61 18.11 -0.27
CA ALA A 170 -18.83 19.11 -1.32
C ALA A 170 -19.65 18.59 -2.52
N LYS A 171 -19.82 17.26 -2.63
CA LYS A 171 -20.60 16.60 -3.69
C LYS A 171 -22.00 16.15 -3.24
N ALA A 172 -22.36 16.36 -1.98
CA ALA A 172 -23.66 16.03 -1.40
C ALA A 172 -24.53 17.30 -1.32
#